data_AF-A0A2V6IBT1-F1
#
_entry.id   AF-A0A2V6IBT1-F1
#
_cell.length_a   1.000
_cell.length_b   1.000
_cell.length_c   1.000
_cell.angle_alpha   90.00
_cell.angle_beta   90.00
_cell.angle_gamma   90.00
#
_symmetry.space_group_name_H-M   'P 1'
#
loop_
_entity.id
_entity.type
_entity.pdbx_description
1 polymer ?
#
loop_
_entity_poly.entity_id
_entity_poly.type
_entity_poly.pdbx_seq_one_letter_code
_entity_poly.pdbx_strand_id
1 'polypeptide(L)' 'MSFPGAHELSEHPKIIALRNDQDISQMLGQRRLLELIQDPRIIDAANDPDLRARLKKFDLNAALTYATQKQQ' A
#
# COMPACT_ATOMS: atom_id res chain seq x y z
N MET A 1 -13.77 1.34 6.60
CA MET A 1 -13.98 2.47 5.66
C MET A 1 -12.80 2.48 4.68
N SER A 2 -12.79 1.57 3.69
CA SER A 2 -11.71 1.47 2.71
C SER A 2 -12.11 2.21 1.43
N PHE A 3 -11.16 2.97 0.89
CA PHE A 3 -11.29 3.56 -0.44
C PHE A 3 -11.28 2.43 -1.50
N PRO A 4 -12.17 2.40 -2.51
CA PRO A 4 -12.30 1.26 -3.43
C PRO A 4 -10.97 0.89 -4.11
N GLY A 5 -10.22 1.85 -4.62
CA GLY A 5 -8.91 1.53 -5.20
C GLY A 5 -7.86 1.08 -4.16
N ALA A 6 -7.98 1.52 -2.89
CA ALA A 6 -7.08 1.08 -1.84
C ALA A 6 -7.42 -0.34 -1.41
N HIS A 7 -8.70 -0.74 -1.50
CA HIS A 7 -9.14 -2.11 -1.32
C HIS A 7 -8.57 -3.02 -2.41
N GLU A 8 -8.67 -2.60 -3.68
CA GLU A 8 -8.12 -3.36 -4.82
C GLU A 8 -6.59 -3.52 -4.77
N LEU A 9 -5.87 -2.54 -4.21
CA LEU A 9 -4.43 -2.66 -3.91
C LEU A 9 -4.18 -3.55 -2.68
N SER A 10 -5.04 -3.47 -1.65
CA SER A 10 -4.95 -4.27 -0.43
C SER A 10 -5.20 -5.76 -0.64
N GLU A 11 -5.89 -6.10 -1.74
CA GLU A 11 -6.13 -7.48 -2.19
C GLU A 11 -4.99 -8.03 -3.06
N HIS A 12 -3.99 -7.21 -3.39
CA HIS A 12 -2.87 -7.68 -4.20
C HIS A 12 -2.01 -8.68 -3.40
N PRO A 13 -1.63 -9.84 -3.96
CA PRO A 13 -0.90 -10.88 -3.24
C PRO A 13 0.43 -10.38 -2.65
N LYS A 14 1.11 -9.44 -3.32
CA LYS A 14 2.32 -8.80 -2.76
C LYS A 14 2.02 -7.94 -1.53
N ILE A 15 0.95 -7.15 -1.53
CA ILE A 15 0.55 -6.33 -0.37
C ILE A 15 0.08 -7.25 0.77
N ILE A 16 -0.67 -8.32 0.46
CA ILE A 16 -1.08 -9.33 1.42
C ILE A 16 0.14 -10.05 2.02
N ALA A 17 1.12 -10.42 1.19
CA ALA A 17 2.34 -11.08 1.64
C ALA A 17 3.14 -10.18 2.59
N LEU A 18 3.31 -8.90 2.25
CA LEU A 18 3.99 -7.93 3.11
C LEU A 18 3.23 -7.69 4.43
N ARG A 19 1.89 -7.62 4.40
CA ARG A 19 1.08 -7.47 5.61
C ARG A 19 1.11 -8.72 6.49
N ASN A 20 1.14 -9.90 5.88
CA ASN A 20 1.25 -11.18 6.60
C ASN A 20 2.69 -11.46 7.08
N ASP A 21 3.67 -10.71 6.57
CA ASP A 21 5.05 -10.78 7.03
C ASP A 21 5.15 -10.16 8.43
N GLN A 22 5.63 -10.98 9.37
CA GLN A 22 5.69 -10.61 10.78
C GLN A 22 6.70 -9.49 11.02
N ASP A 23 7.82 -9.45 10.28
CA ASP A 23 8.82 -8.39 10.41
C ASP A 23 8.27 -7.05 9.93
N ILE A 24 7.58 -7.07 8.79
CA ILE A 24 7.00 -5.85 8.21
C ILE A 24 5.86 -5.33 9.08
N SER A 25 5.00 -6.21 9.59
CA SER A 25 3.97 -5.82 10.57
C SER A 25 4.57 -5.24 11.85
N GLN A 26 5.69 -5.79 12.35
CA GLN A 26 6.40 -5.24 13.49
C GLN A 26 7.01 -3.88 13.19
N MET A 27 7.65 -3.71 12.04
CA MET A 27 8.24 -2.43 11.61
C MET A 27 7.18 -1.35 11.36
N LEU A 28 6.02 -1.71 10.82
CA LEU A 28 4.85 -0.84 10.70
C LEU A 28 4.34 -0.40 12.07
N GLY A 29 4.20 -1.35 13.01
CA GLY A 29 3.80 -1.06 14.39
C GLY A 29 4.79 -0.14 15.13
N GLN A 30 6.08 -0.28 14.84
CA GLN A 30 7.16 0.56 15.37
C GLN A 30 7.31 1.90 14.64
N ARG A 31 6.47 2.20 13.63
CA ARG A 31 6.57 3.37 12.73
C ARG A 31 7.94 3.51 12.06
N ARG A 32 8.68 2.41 11.88
CA ARG A 32 9.98 2.36 11.20
C ARG A 32 9.79 2.36 9.69
N LEU A 33 9.05 3.34 9.19
CA LEU A 33 8.68 3.44 7.77
C LEU A 33 9.93 3.56 6.90
N LEU A 34 10.94 4.32 7.32
CA LEU A 34 12.20 4.46 6.57
C LEU A 34 12.91 3.14 6.31
N GLU A 35 12.91 2.25 7.30
CA GLU A 35 13.56 0.94 7.18
C GLU A 35 12.67 -0.03 6.42
N LEU A 36 11.34 0.11 6.55
CA LEU A 36 10.36 -0.62 5.76
C LEU A 36 10.56 -0.34 4.27
N ILE A 37 10.68 0.92 3.87
CA ILE A 37 10.80 1.29 2.44
C ILE A 37 12.16 0.84 1.87
N GLN A 38 13.17 0.68 2.74
CA GLN A 38 14.49 0.13 2.37
C GLN A 38 14.51 -1.39 2.36
N ASP A 39 13.47 -2.06 2.87
CA ASP A 39 13.43 -3.52 2.90
C ASP A 39 13.30 -4.06 1.47
N PRO A 40 14.16 -5.02 1.07
CA PRO A 40 14.13 -5.57 -0.28
C PRO A 40 12.79 -6.19 -0.65
N ARG A 41 12.00 -6.71 0.31
CA ARG A 41 10.66 -7.26 0.06
C ARG A 41 9.69 -6.14 -0.34
N ILE A 42 9.79 -4.98 0.30
CA ILE A 42 8.98 -3.80 0.01
C ILE A 42 9.39 -3.18 -1.33
N ILE A 43 10.69 -3.11 -1.58
CA ILE A 43 11.24 -2.65 -2.86
C ILE A 43 10.81 -3.58 -4.00
N ASP A 44 10.86 -4.90 -3.79
CA ASP A 44 10.42 -5.89 -4.77
C ASP A 44 8.92 -5.77 -5.06
N ALA A 45 8.10 -5.64 -4.02
CA ALA A 45 6.67 -5.40 -4.17
C ALA A 45 6.38 -4.08 -4.90
N ALA A 46 7.13 -3.01 -4.62
CA ALA A 46 6.97 -1.72 -5.29
C ALA A 46 7.46 -1.74 -6.75
N ASN A 47 8.45 -2.58 -7.06
CA ASN A 47 8.93 -2.80 -8.43
C ASN A 47 8.07 -3.79 -9.23
N ASP A 48 7.12 -4.45 -8.57
CA ASP A 48 6.22 -5.41 -9.21
C ASP A 48 5.41 -4.72 -10.34
N PRO A 49 5.45 -5.27 -11.58
CA PRO A 49 4.79 -4.65 -12.72
C PRO A 49 3.25 -4.64 -12.58
N ASP A 50 2.65 -5.62 -11.89
CA ASP A 50 1.19 -5.63 -11.63
C ASP A 50 0.84 -4.55 -10.61
N LEU A 51 1.61 -4.46 -9.51
CA LEU A 51 1.41 -3.41 -8.52
C LEU A 51 1.62 -2.02 -9.12
N ARG A 52 2.63 -1.83 -9.97
CA ARG A 52 2.86 -0.56 -10.68
C ARG A 52 1.76 -0.24 -11.69
N ALA A 53 1.24 -1.24 -12.41
CA ALA A 53 0.13 -1.04 -13.33
C ALA A 53 -1.15 -0.65 -12.58
N ARG A 54 -1.40 -1.26 -11.42
CA ARG A 54 -2.49 -0.89 -10.52
C ARG A 54 -2.26 0.46 -9.87
N LEU A 55 -1.06 0.81 -9.45
CA LEU A 55 -0.74 2.14 -8.91
C LEU A 55 -0.93 3.24 -9.95
N LYS A 56 -0.62 2.96 -11.22
CA LYS A 56 -0.91 3.87 -12.34
C LYS A 56 -2.40 4.03 -12.60
N LYS A 57 -3.19 2.97 -12.42
CA LYS A 57 -4.66 3.01 -12.48
C LYS A 57 -5.30 3.54 -11.20
N PHE A 58 -4.55 3.54 -10.09
CA PHE A 58 -4.99 4.05 -8.82
C PHE A 58 -5.01 5.57 -8.93
N ASP A 59 -6.20 6.09 -9.17
CA ASP A 59 -6.44 7.53 -9.26
C ASP A 59 -6.22 8.15 -7.88
N LEU A 60 -4.97 8.57 -7.63
CA LEU A 60 -4.58 9.31 -6.44
C LEU A 60 -5.45 10.55 -6.25
N ASN A 61 -5.92 11.15 -7.35
CA ASN A 61 -6.90 12.23 -7.33
C ASN A 61 -8.23 11.77 -6.73
N ALA A 62 -8.79 10.64 -7.17
CA ALA A 62 -10.02 10.12 -6.58
C ALA A 62 -9.84 9.75 -5.10
N ALA A 63 -8.69 9.17 -4.74
CA ALA A 63 -8.36 8.82 -3.35
C ALA A 63 -8.26 10.05 -2.45
N LEU A 64 -7.62 11.11 -2.94
CA LEU A 64 -7.53 12.37 -2.24
C LEU A 64 -8.89 13.06 -2.17
N THR A 65 -9.63 13.17 -3.28
CA THR A 65 -10.98 13.75 -3.30
C THR A 65 -11.93 13.07 -2.33
N TYR A 66 -11.88 11.74 -2.23
CA TYR A 66 -12.68 11.02 -1.25
C TYR A 66 -12.21 11.23 0.18
N ALA A 67 -10.90 11.26 0.43
CA ALA A 67 -10.37 11.58 1.76
C ALA A 67 -10.82 12.98 2.20
N THR A 68 -10.83 13.95 1.29
CA THR A 68 -11.27 15.33 1.53
C THR A 68 -12.80 15.43 1.67
N GLN A 69 -13.58 14.70 0.85
CA GLN A 69 -15.04 14.65 0.96
C GLN A 69 -15.52 13.98 2.26
N LYS A 70 -14.74 13.05 2.80
CA LYS A 70 -15.08 12.35 4.04
C LYS A 70 -14.76 13.15 5.32
N GLN A 71 -14.17 14.35 5.18
CA GLN A 71 -13.90 15.27 6.28
C GLN A 71 -15.00 16.34 6.45
N GLN A 72 -16.13 16.24 5.75
CA GLN A 72 -17.32 17.09 5.97
C GLN A 72 -18.49 16.29 6.54
#